data_AF-A0A2S9WQX7-F1
#
_entry.id   AF-A0A2S9WQX7-F1
#
_cell.length_a   1.000
_cell.length_b   1.000
_cell.length_c   1.000
_cell.angle_alpha   90.00
_cell.angle_beta   90.00
_cell.angle_gamma   90.00
#
_symmetry.space_group_name_H-M   'P 1'
#
loop_
_entity.id
_entity.type
_entity.pdbx_description
1 polymer ?
#
loop_
_entity_poly.entity_id
_entity_poly.type
_entity_poly.pdbx_seq_one_letter_code
_entity_poly.pdbx_strand_id
1 'polypeptide(L)'
;MKEKRFKLELDEALITDTQKQLIGRYWNYDEENKKFVDKAKTVFQDNDMSLAANLSLINSLSTMRMAKLCKVCLNEFWLPVYSRTQFIYNITCHIDIPKYFTCEKCRILLKEEQLAKVEKERAKIVEQIREAYEQQRYKSLTGFEFKVLINTLKNNNYNTTLKYYGNQGSHGAFIKTLDKLDTLNLVQINQESMSEWYREILFVKETQEILSSILPFDPNKKETVLPENLDSSDADLNFANELKFFLYPNHDKSYLSPDFSTLIEIKEDIVLKKGTTFSAGGWIKKNGRINVSIVPTSEIEANTRSISMEKVPKEIGDLMNLHFYKLK
;
A
#
# COMPACT_ATOMS: atom_id res chain seq x y z
N MET A 1 51.00 -1.30 19.11
CA MET A 1 50.66 -0.20 18.18
C MET A 1 49.20 -0.36 17.79
N LYS A 2 48.33 0.63 18.05
CA LYS A 2 46.95 0.60 17.55
C LYS A 2 47.01 0.82 16.04
N GLU A 3 46.56 -0.15 15.27
CA GLU A 3 46.40 -0.01 13.82
C GLU A 3 45.41 1.14 13.56
N LYS A 4 45.81 2.14 12.77
CA LYS A 4 44.97 3.31 12.50
C LYS A 4 43.71 2.87 11.76
N ARG A 5 42.55 3.38 12.16
CA ARG A 5 41.24 3.01 11.57
C ARG A 5 41.07 3.51 10.14
N PHE A 6 41.86 4.50 9.74
CA PHE A 6 41.99 4.99 8.38
C PHE A 6 43.45 5.34 8.08
N LYS A 7 43.81 5.31 6.80
CA LYS A 7 45.13 5.68 6.30
C LYS A 7 44.95 6.46 5.00
N LEU A 8 45.63 7.60 4.87
CA LEU A 8 45.75 8.25 3.58
C LEU A 8 46.79 7.50 2.74
N GLU A 9 46.42 7.16 1.53
CA GLU A 9 47.31 6.55 0.55
C GLU A 9 47.44 7.49 -0.66
N LEU A 10 48.66 7.55 -1.19
CA LEU A 10 49.01 8.38 -2.32
C LEU A 10 49.29 7.47 -3.51
N ASP A 11 48.91 7.91 -4.70
CA ASP A 11 49.33 7.23 -5.93
C ASP A 11 50.82 7.49 -6.18
N GLU A 12 51.68 6.58 -5.71
CA GLU A 12 53.13 6.77 -5.68
C GLU A 12 53.78 6.82 -7.07
N ALA A 13 53.07 6.42 -8.14
CA ALA A 13 53.65 6.31 -9.47
C ALA A 13 53.89 7.67 -10.19
N LEU A 14 53.36 8.79 -9.66
CA LEU A 14 53.30 10.09 -10.36
C LEU A 14 53.72 11.30 -9.51
N ILE A 15 54.39 11.10 -8.36
CA ILE A 15 54.54 12.14 -7.34
C ILE A 15 56.01 12.52 -7.10
N THR A 16 56.32 13.82 -7.12
CA THR A 16 57.62 14.34 -6.67
C THR A 16 57.68 14.42 -5.14
N ASP A 17 58.88 14.40 -4.54
CA ASP A 17 59.04 14.53 -3.08
C ASP A 17 58.41 15.81 -2.53
N THR A 18 58.48 16.90 -3.27
CA THR A 18 57.84 18.18 -2.92
C THR A 18 56.32 18.08 -2.86
N GLN A 19 55.70 17.38 -3.83
CA GLN A 19 54.27 17.14 -3.84
C GLN A 19 53.85 16.18 -2.70
N LYS A 20 54.66 15.16 -2.42
CA LYS A 20 54.43 14.23 -1.28
C LYS A 20 54.40 14.98 0.05
N GLN A 21 55.35 15.90 0.26
CA GLN A 21 55.39 16.75 1.46
C GLN A 21 54.19 17.69 1.56
N LEU A 22 53.82 18.34 0.45
CA LEU A 22 52.65 19.23 0.39
C LEU A 22 51.36 18.48 0.75
N ILE A 23 51.13 17.32 0.12
CA ILE A 23 49.93 16.51 0.35
C ILE A 23 49.93 15.98 1.80
N GLY A 24 51.09 15.55 2.33
CA GLY A 24 51.24 15.13 3.71
C GLY A 24 50.90 16.22 4.73
N ARG A 25 51.40 17.45 4.52
CA ARG A 25 51.04 18.62 5.36
C ARG A 25 49.55 18.95 5.24
N TYR A 26 48.99 18.89 4.03
CA TYR A 26 47.58 19.18 3.81
C TYR A 26 46.65 18.19 4.52
N TRP A 27 46.99 16.91 4.60
CA TRP A 27 46.16 15.90 5.26
C TRP A 27 46.56 15.60 6.70
N ASN A 28 47.48 16.38 7.28
CA ASN A 28 47.91 16.19 8.66
C ASN A 28 46.73 16.44 9.63
N TYR A 29 46.12 15.35 10.08
CA TYR A 29 44.91 15.33 10.89
C TYR A 29 45.22 14.78 12.28
N ASP A 30 44.86 15.56 13.29
CA ASP A 30 44.92 15.20 14.68
C ASP A 30 43.63 14.46 15.07
N GLU A 31 43.74 13.14 15.24
CA GLU A 31 42.64 12.24 15.59
C GLU A 31 42.07 12.54 17.00
N GLU A 32 42.90 12.99 17.94
CA GLU A 32 42.49 13.25 19.32
C GLU A 32 41.69 14.56 19.42
N ASN A 33 42.16 15.61 18.74
CA ASN A 33 41.50 16.91 18.72
C ASN A 33 40.50 17.08 17.56
N LYS A 34 40.31 16.03 16.75
CA LYS A 34 39.43 15.98 15.57
C LYS A 34 39.60 17.15 14.58
N LYS A 35 40.84 17.61 14.37
CA LYS A 35 41.14 18.80 13.55
C LYS A 35 42.37 18.63 12.68
N PHE A 36 42.43 19.36 11.58
CA PHE A 36 43.67 19.48 10.80
C PHE A 36 44.68 20.37 11.52
N VAL A 37 45.94 19.96 11.51
CA VAL A 37 47.03 20.67 12.21
C VAL A 37 47.24 22.06 11.61
N ASP A 38 47.38 22.13 10.27
CA ASP A 38 47.60 23.39 9.55
C ASP A 38 46.33 23.85 8.81
N LYS A 39 46.13 25.17 8.73
CA LYS A 39 45.13 25.77 7.83
C LYS A 39 45.60 25.62 6.38
N ALA A 40 44.67 25.32 5.46
CA ALA A 40 45.00 25.12 4.04
C ALA A 40 45.78 26.29 3.43
N LYS A 41 45.39 27.54 3.77
CA LYS A 41 46.09 28.75 3.34
C LYS A 41 47.58 28.75 3.74
N THR A 42 47.90 28.26 4.94
CA THR A 42 49.27 28.17 5.45
C THR A 42 50.06 27.06 4.77
N VAL A 43 49.41 25.94 4.44
CA VAL A 43 50.04 24.85 3.68
C VAL A 43 50.42 25.29 2.26
N PHE A 44 49.64 26.19 1.66
CA PHE A 44 49.86 26.65 0.28
C PHE A 44 50.76 27.89 0.15
N GLN A 45 51.15 28.53 1.25
CA GLN A 45 51.96 29.76 1.24
C GLN A 45 53.34 29.58 0.59
N ASP A 46 53.90 28.38 0.72
CA ASP A 46 55.26 28.07 0.26
C ASP A 46 55.27 27.41 -1.14
N ASN A 47 54.13 27.38 -1.84
CA ASN A 47 54.02 26.76 -3.16
C ASN A 47 53.65 27.79 -4.23
N ASP A 48 54.41 27.83 -5.33
CA ASP A 48 54.24 28.74 -6.48
C ASP A 48 52.98 28.46 -7.32
N MET A 49 52.04 27.68 -6.79
CA MET A 49 50.81 27.26 -7.45
C MET A 49 49.61 28.06 -6.92
N SER A 50 48.62 28.29 -7.80
CA SER A 50 47.34 28.84 -7.36
C SER A 50 46.62 27.89 -6.38
N LEU A 51 45.70 28.41 -5.58
CA LEU A 51 44.87 27.61 -4.68
C LEU A 51 44.14 26.47 -5.43
N ALA A 52 43.57 26.78 -6.59
CA ALA A 52 42.86 25.80 -7.42
C ALA A 52 43.79 24.71 -7.95
N ALA A 53 45.01 25.07 -8.36
CA ALA A 53 45.99 24.10 -8.84
C ALA A 53 46.50 23.18 -7.70
N ASN A 54 46.76 23.75 -6.52
CA ASN A 54 47.10 22.97 -5.32
C ASN A 54 46.02 21.96 -4.96
N LEU A 55 44.75 22.40 -4.92
CA LEU A 55 43.62 21.54 -4.58
C LEU A 55 43.40 20.45 -5.64
N SER A 56 43.53 20.79 -6.93
CA SER A 56 43.41 19.82 -8.02
C SER A 56 44.45 18.70 -7.89
N LEU A 57 45.71 19.06 -7.68
CA LEU A 57 46.82 18.13 -7.46
C LEU A 57 46.57 17.21 -6.26
N ILE A 58 46.19 17.80 -5.12
CA ILE A 58 45.91 17.02 -3.90
C ILE A 58 44.76 16.04 -4.14
N ASN A 59 43.68 16.50 -4.77
CA ASN A 59 42.48 15.70 -4.99
C ASN A 59 42.69 14.56 -5.98
N SER A 60 43.52 14.75 -7.01
CA SER A 60 43.82 13.69 -7.99
C SER A 60 44.74 12.61 -7.43
N LEU A 61 45.51 12.92 -6.37
CA LEU A 61 46.56 12.04 -5.84
C LEU A 61 46.24 11.44 -4.47
N SER A 62 45.15 11.87 -3.83
CA SER A 62 44.81 11.47 -2.46
C SER A 62 43.63 10.50 -2.43
N THR A 63 43.85 9.31 -1.88
CA THR A 63 42.77 8.36 -1.58
C THR A 63 42.82 8.01 -0.09
N MET A 64 41.66 7.89 0.55
CA MET A 64 41.61 7.41 1.93
C MET A 64 41.21 5.94 1.96
N ARG A 65 42.05 5.13 2.57
CA ARG A 65 41.76 3.75 2.92
C ARG A 65 41.13 3.73 4.30
N MET A 66 39.94 3.16 4.42
CA MET A 66 39.25 2.95 5.69
C MET A 66 39.05 1.47 5.93
N ALA A 67 39.50 0.98 7.08
CA ALA A 67 39.34 -0.42 7.44
C ALA A 67 37.97 -0.68 8.08
N LYS A 68 37.37 -1.83 7.78
CA LYS A 68 36.19 -2.38 8.47
C LYS A 68 34.96 -1.46 8.45
N LEU A 69 34.69 -0.84 7.29
CA LEU A 69 33.60 0.13 7.13
C LEU A 69 32.22 -0.54 7.07
N CYS A 70 32.11 -1.64 6.31
CA CYS A 70 30.85 -2.32 6.08
C CYS A 70 30.47 -3.14 7.31
N LYS A 71 29.29 -2.89 7.87
CA LYS A 71 28.78 -3.63 9.03
C LYS A 71 28.56 -5.13 8.80
N VAL A 72 28.55 -5.58 7.55
CA VAL A 72 28.27 -6.98 7.15
C VAL A 72 29.57 -7.73 6.87
N CYS A 73 30.35 -7.30 5.87
CA CYS A 73 31.57 -8.02 5.47
C CYS A 73 32.84 -7.56 6.18
N LEU A 74 32.81 -6.40 6.87
CA LEU A 74 33.98 -5.79 7.51
C LEU A 74 35.18 -5.59 6.56
N ASN A 75 34.94 -5.55 5.25
CA ASN A 75 35.98 -5.30 4.26
C ASN A 75 36.55 -3.89 4.40
N GLU A 76 37.76 -3.72 3.88
CA GLU A 76 38.38 -2.43 3.69
C GLU A 76 37.81 -1.72 2.45
N PHE A 77 37.69 -0.40 2.54
CA PHE A 77 37.18 0.43 1.47
C PHE A 77 38.13 1.57 1.18
N TRP A 78 38.28 1.84 -0.11
CA TRP A 78 39.02 2.98 -0.64
C TRP A 78 38.00 4.03 -1.02
N LEU A 79 37.99 5.13 -0.27
CA LEU A 79 37.14 6.27 -0.55
C LEU A 79 37.99 7.38 -1.13
N PRO A 80 37.65 7.90 -2.32
CA PRO A 80 38.32 9.09 -2.82
C PRO A 80 37.99 10.26 -1.88
N VAL A 81 38.96 11.14 -1.67
CA VAL A 81 38.79 12.30 -0.79
C VAL A 81 39.19 13.55 -1.54
N TYR A 82 38.18 14.34 -1.91
CA TYR A 82 38.35 15.55 -2.70
C TYR A 82 38.37 16.83 -1.84
N SER A 83 38.16 16.72 -0.54
CA SER A 83 38.25 17.86 0.37
C SER A 83 38.38 17.44 1.83
N ARG A 84 38.92 18.34 2.65
CA ARG A 84 38.98 18.20 4.11
C ARG A 84 37.60 18.05 4.76
N THR A 85 36.57 18.70 4.20
CA THR A 85 35.19 18.55 4.64
C THR A 85 34.67 17.13 4.38
N GLN A 86 34.89 16.61 3.17
CA GLN A 86 34.50 15.24 2.81
C GLN A 86 35.27 14.20 3.65
N PHE A 87 36.55 14.45 3.93
CA PHE A 87 37.35 13.62 4.84
C PHE A 87 36.72 13.53 6.23
N ILE A 88 36.42 14.67 6.85
CA ILE A 88 35.78 14.73 8.17
C ILE A 88 34.41 14.05 8.13
N TYR A 89 33.63 14.30 7.08
CA TYR A 89 32.34 13.66 6.88
C TYR A 89 32.47 12.12 6.85
N ASN A 90 33.40 11.59 6.04
CA ASN A 90 33.62 10.15 5.95
C ASN A 90 34.06 9.53 7.29
N ILE A 91 34.94 10.20 8.05
CA ILE A 91 35.32 9.75 9.40
C ILE A 91 34.10 9.77 10.33
N THR A 92 33.35 10.86 10.36
CA THR A 92 32.22 11.04 11.27
C THR A 92 31.11 10.02 10.97
N CYS A 93 30.71 9.90 9.71
CA CYS A 93 29.61 9.05 9.27
C CYS A 93 29.93 7.56 9.31
N HIS A 94 31.20 7.17 9.24
CA HIS A 94 31.55 5.76 9.11
C HIS A 94 32.41 5.19 10.25
N ILE A 95 33.17 6.01 10.97
CA ILE A 95 33.99 5.56 12.11
C ILE A 95 33.33 5.94 13.45
N ASP A 96 32.93 7.20 13.59
CA ASP A 96 32.33 7.68 14.85
C ASP A 96 30.89 7.19 15.02
N ILE A 97 30.16 7.00 13.90
CA ILE A 97 28.78 6.50 13.89
C ILE A 97 28.68 5.26 12.99
N PRO A 98 29.30 4.11 13.36
CA PRO A 98 29.52 2.97 12.47
C PRO A 98 28.25 2.21 12.05
N LYS A 99 27.06 2.59 12.53
CA LYS A 99 25.82 1.79 12.38
C LYS A 99 25.18 1.86 10.99
N TYR A 100 25.62 2.76 10.10
CA TYR A 100 24.86 3.09 8.89
C TYR A 100 25.46 2.62 7.58
N PHE A 101 26.74 2.19 7.53
CA PHE A 101 27.35 1.80 6.26
C PHE A 101 27.22 0.31 5.95
N THR A 102 26.58 0.02 4.83
CA THR A 102 26.56 -1.31 4.20
C THR A 102 27.05 -1.14 2.78
N CYS A 103 28.09 -1.87 2.39
CA CYS A 103 28.61 -1.75 1.03
C CYS A 103 27.62 -2.30 0.01
N GLU A 104 27.79 -1.88 -1.25
CA GLU A 104 26.87 -2.26 -2.32
C GLU A 104 26.74 -3.77 -2.49
N LYS A 105 27.84 -4.51 -2.46
CA LYS A 105 27.83 -5.97 -2.54
C LYS A 105 26.99 -6.60 -1.42
N CYS A 106 27.18 -6.16 -0.18
CA CYS A 106 26.40 -6.66 0.96
C CYS A 106 24.94 -6.20 0.91
N ARG A 107 24.67 -5.01 0.38
CA ARG A 107 23.31 -4.49 0.17
C ARG A 107 22.54 -5.36 -0.83
N ILE A 108 23.19 -5.75 -1.93
CA ILE A 108 22.63 -6.66 -2.94
C ILE A 108 22.35 -8.04 -2.31
N LEU A 109 23.33 -8.63 -1.63
CA LEU A 109 23.18 -9.94 -0.98
C LEU A 109 22.03 -9.95 0.04
N LEU A 110 21.94 -8.93 0.89
CA LEU A 110 20.84 -8.83 1.87
C LEU A 110 19.48 -8.70 1.19
N LYS A 111 19.40 -7.98 0.06
CA LYS A 111 18.17 -7.87 -0.74
C LYS A 111 17.80 -9.22 -1.36
N GLU A 112 18.76 -9.96 -1.90
CA GLU A 112 18.55 -11.30 -2.45
C GLU A 112 18.09 -12.29 -1.37
N GLU A 113 18.72 -12.29 -0.19
CA GLU A 113 18.29 -13.11 0.94
C GLU A 113 16.87 -12.77 1.41
N GLN A 114 16.51 -11.48 1.42
CA GLN A 114 15.17 -11.05 1.81
C GLN A 114 14.13 -11.49 0.78
N LEU A 115 14.43 -11.36 -0.52
CA LEU A 115 13.57 -11.85 -1.60
C LEU A 115 13.40 -13.38 -1.51
N ALA A 116 14.50 -14.12 -1.28
CA ALA A 116 14.46 -15.57 -1.14
C ALA A 116 13.65 -16.01 0.09
N LYS A 117 13.69 -15.27 1.20
CA LYS A 117 12.84 -15.52 2.38
C LYS A 117 11.37 -15.31 2.06
N VAL A 118 11.01 -14.20 1.43
CA VAL A 118 9.63 -13.90 1.02
C VAL A 118 9.10 -14.96 0.06
N GLU A 119 9.93 -15.39 -0.90
CA GLU A 119 9.56 -16.43 -1.86
C GLU A 119 9.37 -17.80 -1.18
N LYS A 120 10.23 -18.14 -0.21
CA LYS A 120 10.08 -19.36 0.59
C LYS A 120 8.83 -19.34 1.46
N GLU A 121 8.51 -18.21 2.08
CA GLU A 121 7.28 -18.05 2.88
C GLU A 121 6.03 -18.15 1.99
N ARG A 122 6.04 -17.50 0.83
CA ARG A 122 4.98 -17.63 -0.18
C ARG A 122 4.78 -19.09 -0.59
N ALA A 123 5.86 -19.78 -0.97
CA ALA A 123 5.78 -21.19 -1.38
C ALA A 123 5.20 -22.08 -0.27
N LYS A 124 5.60 -21.85 0.98
CA LYS A 124 5.07 -22.59 2.13
C LYS A 124 3.56 -22.37 2.31
N ILE A 125 3.09 -21.13 2.22
CA ILE A 125 1.66 -20.80 2.40
C ILE A 125 0.83 -21.39 1.26
N VAL A 126 1.27 -21.25 0.01
CA VAL A 126 0.58 -21.83 -1.15
C VAL A 126 0.48 -23.35 -1.03
N GLU A 127 1.53 -24.01 -0.53
CA GLU A 127 1.50 -25.45 -0.32
C GLU A 127 0.54 -25.87 0.81
N GLN A 128 0.49 -25.12 1.92
CA GLN A 128 -0.48 -25.36 2.99
C GLN A 128 -1.93 -25.25 2.50
N ILE A 129 -2.19 -24.29 1.61
CA ILE A 129 -3.49 -24.11 0.96
C ILE A 129 -3.78 -25.31 0.04
N ARG A 130 -2.81 -25.71 -0.80
CA ARG A 130 -2.94 -26.89 -1.66
C ARG A 130 -3.28 -28.14 -0.86
N GLU A 131 -2.54 -28.43 0.21
CA GLU A 131 -2.78 -29.57 1.10
C GLU A 131 -4.20 -29.53 1.70
N ALA A 132 -4.68 -28.35 2.13
CA ALA A 132 -6.03 -28.21 2.67
C ALA A 132 -7.13 -28.52 1.64
N TYR A 133 -6.89 -28.12 0.39
CA TYR A 133 -7.76 -28.44 -0.73
C TYR A 133 -7.72 -29.93 -1.10
N GLU A 134 -6.54 -30.55 -1.16
CA GLU A 134 -6.38 -31.99 -1.42
C GLU A 134 -7.01 -32.86 -0.32
N GLN A 135 -6.89 -32.43 0.93
CA GLN A 135 -7.57 -33.03 2.08
C GLN A 135 -9.08 -32.71 2.12
N GLN A 136 -9.58 -31.95 1.15
CA GLN A 136 -10.98 -31.60 0.99
C GLN A 136 -11.59 -30.92 2.23
N ARG A 137 -10.80 -30.12 2.95
CA ARG A 137 -11.26 -29.41 4.17
C ARG A 137 -12.46 -28.49 3.89
N TYR A 138 -12.59 -28.01 2.66
CA TYR A 138 -13.74 -27.24 2.18
C TYR A 138 -15.08 -28.00 2.28
N LYS A 139 -15.08 -29.34 2.35
CA LYS A 139 -16.30 -30.14 2.56
C LYS A 139 -16.92 -29.97 3.95
N SER A 140 -16.16 -29.45 4.91
CA SER A 140 -16.68 -29.11 6.24
C SER A 140 -17.41 -27.76 6.29
N LEU A 141 -17.41 -27.01 5.19
CA LEU A 141 -18.05 -25.70 5.10
C LEU A 141 -19.56 -25.84 4.90
N THR A 142 -20.32 -24.96 5.55
CA THR A 142 -21.73 -24.74 5.23
C THR A 142 -21.88 -24.06 3.86
N GLY A 143 -23.08 -24.06 3.28
CA GLY A 143 -23.34 -23.37 2.02
C GLY A 143 -23.00 -21.87 2.06
N PHE A 144 -23.26 -21.20 3.18
CA PHE A 144 -22.84 -19.81 3.39
C PHE A 144 -21.33 -19.67 3.41
N GLU A 145 -20.64 -20.52 4.17
CA GLU A 145 -19.18 -20.46 4.31
C GLU A 145 -18.46 -20.75 3.00
N PHE A 146 -18.98 -21.72 2.23
CA PHE A 146 -18.48 -22.01 0.89
C PHE A 146 -18.69 -20.83 -0.05
N LYS A 147 -19.87 -20.18 -0.01
CA LYS A 147 -20.13 -18.97 -0.80
C LYS A 147 -19.18 -17.83 -0.43
N VAL A 148 -18.86 -17.66 0.85
CA VAL A 148 -17.85 -16.69 1.31
C VAL A 148 -16.47 -17.01 0.76
N LEU A 149 -16.03 -18.27 0.80
CA LEU A 149 -14.76 -18.70 0.20
C LEU A 149 -14.70 -18.34 -1.28
N ILE A 150 -15.70 -18.74 -2.06
CA ILE A 150 -15.76 -18.47 -3.51
C ILE A 150 -15.75 -16.97 -3.79
N ASN A 151 -16.58 -16.18 -3.09
CA ASN A 151 -16.67 -14.75 -3.31
C ASN A 151 -15.39 -14.01 -2.92
N THR A 152 -14.72 -14.45 -1.85
CA THR A 152 -13.44 -13.89 -1.40
C THR A 152 -12.34 -14.16 -2.42
N LEU A 153 -12.37 -15.32 -3.09
CA LEU A 153 -11.39 -15.68 -4.11
C LEU A 153 -11.69 -15.09 -5.50
N LYS A 154 -12.96 -14.84 -5.82
CA LYS A 154 -13.35 -14.17 -7.07
C LYS A 154 -13.09 -12.68 -7.01
N ASN A 155 -13.34 -12.04 -5.87
CA ASN A 155 -13.15 -10.62 -5.67
C ASN A 155 -11.83 -10.37 -4.94
N ASN A 156 -10.79 -10.00 -5.69
CA ASN A 156 -9.50 -9.59 -5.12
C ASN A 156 -9.57 -8.32 -4.22
N ASN A 157 -10.76 -7.77 -3.99
CA ASN A 157 -10.99 -6.60 -3.14
C ASN A 157 -11.84 -6.97 -1.92
N TYR A 158 -11.19 -7.05 -0.76
CA TYR A 158 -11.84 -7.32 0.53
C TYR A 158 -12.99 -6.36 0.82
N ASN A 159 -12.83 -5.06 0.53
CA ASN A 159 -13.85 -4.05 0.85
C ASN A 159 -15.12 -4.26 0.01
N THR A 160 -15.00 -4.75 -1.22
CA THR A 160 -16.14 -5.10 -2.07
C THR A 160 -16.92 -6.27 -1.46
N THR A 161 -16.20 -7.32 -1.06
CA THR A 161 -16.80 -8.51 -0.42
C THR A 161 -17.40 -8.16 0.95
N LEU A 162 -16.71 -7.35 1.75
CA LEU A 162 -17.19 -6.85 3.05
C LEU A 162 -18.46 -6.02 2.89
N LYS A 163 -18.52 -5.11 1.91
CA LYS A 163 -19.70 -4.29 1.63
C LYS A 163 -20.87 -5.14 1.14
N TYR A 164 -20.60 -6.15 0.30
CA TYR A 164 -21.62 -7.10 -0.15
C TYR A 164 -22.30 -7.80 1.04
N TYR A 165 -21.52 -8.41 1.93
CA TYR A 165 -22.07 -9.09 3.11
C TYR A 165 -22.62 -8.11 4.16
N GLY A 166 -22.06 -6.90 4.26
CA GLY A 166 -22.59 -5.82 5.10
C GLY A 166 -23.98 -5.37 4.68
N ASN A 167 -24.21 -5.17 3.38
CA ASN A 167 -25.51 -4.80 2.82
C ASN A 167 -26.57 -5.90 3.01
N GLN A 168 -26.14 -7.15 3.16
CA GLN A 168 -27.00 -8.29 3.48
C GLN A 168 -27.23 -8.49 4.99
N GLY A 169 -26.77 -7.55 5.83
CA GLY A 169 -26.86 -7.68 7.30
C GLY A 169 -26.01 -8.81 7.88
N SER A 170 -25.09 -9.38 7.09
CA SER A 170 -24.32 -10.59 7.40
C SER A 170 -22.85 -10.28 7.74
N HIS A 171 -22.53 -9.03 8.10
CA HIS A 171 -21.15 -8.57 8.35
C HIS A 171 -20.41 -9.42 9.40
N GLY A 172 -21.00 -9.59 10.59
CA GLY A 172 -20.36 -10.37 11.66
C GLY A 172 -20.21 -11.86 11.31
N ALA A 173 -21.14 -12.42 10.55
CA ALA A 173 -21.06 -13.80 10.08
C ALA A 173 -19.93 -13.96 9.03
N PHE A 174 -19.78 -12.99 8.13
CA PHE A 174 -18.70 -12.96 7.14
C PHE A 174 -17.31 -12.94 7.80
N ILE A 175 -17.09 -12.05 8.78
CA ILE A 175 -15.80 -11.98 9.49
C ILE A 175 -15.46 -13.31 10.17
N LYS A 176 -16.40 -13.88 10.92
CA LYS A 176 -16.21 -15.20 11.57
C LYS A 176 -15.92 -16.31 10.58
N THR A 177 -16.57 -16.29 9.42
CA THR A 177 -16.30 -17.24 8.35
C THR A 177 -14.88 -17.09 7.82
N LEU A 178 -14.39 -15.85 7.62
CA LEU A 178 -13.00 -15.64 7.18
C LEU A 178 -11.98 -16.19 8.18
N ASP A 179 -12.19 -15.96 9.48
CA ASP A 179 -11.34 -16.54 10.54
C ASP A 179 -11.33 -18.08 10.48
N LYS A 180 -12.50 -18.69 10.22
CA LYS A 180 -12.62 -20.13 10.03
C LYS A 180 -11.89 -20.61 8.78
N LEU A 181 -12.01 -19.90 7.65
CA LEU A 181 -11.33 -20.25 6.40
C LEU A 181 -9.81 -20.18 6.56
N ASP A 182 -9.30 -19.18 7.28
CA ASP A 182 -7.88 -19.05 7.65
C ASP A 182 -7.43 -20.24 8.53
N THR A 183 -8.21 -20.58 9.57
CA THR A 183 -7.94 -21.75 10.44
C THR A 183 -7.93 -23.08 9.68
N LEU A 184 -8.75 -23.20 8.64
CA LEU A 184 -8.80 -24.38 7.78
C LEU A 184 -7.68 -24.42 6.74
N ASN A 185 -6.85 -23.37 6.65
CA ASN A 185 -5.86 -23.13 5.60
C ASN A 185 -6.50 -23.09 4.19
N LEU A 186 -7.74 -22.62 4.05
CA LEU A 186 -8.39 -22.48 2.75
C LEU A 186 -8.15 -21.10 2.11
N VAL A 187 -7.77 -20.14 2.94
CA VAL A 187 -7.24 -18.81 2.59
C VAL A 187 -6.15 -18.47 3.61
N GLN A 188 -5.32 -17.48 3.33
CA GLN A 188 -4.37 -16.92 4.31
C GLN A 188 -4.69 -15.44 4.53
N ILE A 189 -4.87 -15.05 5.79
CA ILE A 189 -5.04 -13.66 6.20
C ILE A 189 -3.70 -13.11 6.69
N ASN A 190 -3.34 -11.90 6.28
CA ASN A 190 -2.19 -11.20 6.86
C ASN A 190 -2.49 -10.84 8.32
N GLN A 191 -1.67 -11.31 9.26
CA GLN A 191 -1.83 -11.06 10.70
C GLN A 191 -1.83 -9.57 11.05
N GLU A 192 -1.05 -8.76 10.32
CA GLU A 192 -1.00 -7.30 10.53
C GLU A 192 -2.31 -6.60 10.10
N SER A 193 -3.16 -7.30 9.36
CA SER A 193 -4.43 -6.81 8.85
C SER A 193 -5.64 -7.44 9.54
N MET A 194 -5.52 -8.04 10.73
CA MET A 194 -6.66 -8.68 11.42
C MET A 194 -7.60 -7.66 12.09
N SER A 195 -8.16 -6.74 11.31
CA SER A 195 -9.21 -5.81 11.74
C SER A 195 -10.59 -6.31 11.28
N GLU A 196 -11.65 -5.90 11.98
CA GLU A 196 -13.03 -6.15 11.51
C GLU A 196 -13.34 -5.35 10.23
N TRP A 197 -12.65 -4.22 10.03
CA TRP A 197 -12.92 -3.27 8.94
C TRP A 197 -12.07 -3.49 7.69
N TYR A 198 -10.97 -4.22 7.82
CA TYR A 198 -10.05 -4.51 6.73
C TYR A 198 -9.29 -5.79 7.03
N ARG A 199 -9.19 -6.70 6.06
CA ARG A 199 -8.32 -7.88 6.10
C ARG A 199 -7.71 -8.08 4.73
N GLU A 200 -6.39 -8.22 4.70
CA GLU A 200 -5.65 -8.57 3.50
C GLU A 200 -5.61 -10.09 3.38
N ILE A 201 -6.15 -10.60 2.27
CA ILE A 201 -6.06 -12.01 1.91
C ILE A 201 -4.83 -12.17 1.03
N LEU A 202 -3.88 -13.00 1.47
CA LEU A 202 -2.64 -13.27 0.76
C LEU A 202 -2.85 -14.35 -0.31
N PHE A 203 -2.12 -14.24 -1.42
CA PHE A 203 -2.05 -15.25 -2.48
C PHE A 203 -3.42 -15.68 -3.06
N VAL A 204 -4.33 -14.72 -3.23
CA VAL A 204 -5.69 -14.97 -3.74
C VAL A 204 -5.66 -15.64 -5.12
N LYS A 205 -4.75 -15.23 -6.00
CA LYS A 205 -4.63 -15.77 -7.37
C LYS A 205 -4.22 -17.25 -7.34
N GLU A 206 -3.17 -17.57 -6.60
CA GLU A 206 -2.68 -18.94 -6.45
C GLU A 206 -3.74 -19.84 -5.80
N THR A 207 -4.45 -19.31 -4.81
CA THR A 207 -5.56 -20.01 -4.17
C THR A 207 -6.72 -20.26 -5.15
N GLN A 208 -7.02 -19.29 -6.01
CA GLN A 208 -8.04 -19.41 -7.06
C GLN A 208 -7.65 -20.46 -8.11
N GLU A 209 -6.38 -20.54 -8.49
CA GLU A 209 -5.87 -21.56 -9.41
C GLU A 209 -6.03 -22.96 -8.80
N ILE A 210 -5.65 -23.15 -7.53
CA ILE A 210 -5.83 -24.42 -6.81
C ILE A 210 -7.31 -24.81 -6.77
N LEU A 211 -8.19 -23.87 -6.39
CA LEU A 211 -9.63 -24.11 -6.32
C LEU A 211 -10.22 -24.49 -7.70
N SER A 212 -9.83 -23.79 -8.76
CA SER A 212 -10.36 -24.03 -10.12
C SER A 212 -9.94 -25.37 -10.71
N SER A 213 -8.83 -25.95 -10.23
CA SER A 213 -8.39 -27.29 -10.60
C SER A 213 -9.22 -28.42 -9.96
N ILE A 214 -10.04 -28.10 -8.96
CA ILE A 214 -10.89 -29.05 -8.24
C ILE A 214 -12.31 -28.92 -8.79
N LEU A 215 -12.88 -30.03 -9.26
CA LEU A 215 -14.23 -30.09 -9.84
C LEU A 215 -15.23 -29.30 -8.98
N PRO A 216 -16.14 -28.52 -9.60
CA PRO A 216 -17.08 -27.70 -8.86
C PRO A 216 -17.87 -28.56 -7.88
N PHE A 217 -17.62 -28.35 -6.60
CA PHE A 217 -18.43 -28.90 -5.53
C PHE A 217 -19.84 -28.33 -5.69
N ASP A 218 -20.83 -29.20 -5.86
CA ASP A 218 -22.25 -28.84 -5.87
C ASP A 218 -22.75 -28.75 -4.41
N PRO A 219 -22.96 -27.54 -3.87
CA PRO A 219 -23.44 -27.36 -2.51
C PRO A 219 -24.88 -27.84 -2.30
N ASN A 220 -25.61 -28.21 -3.37
CA ASN A 220 -26.99 -28.70 -3.28
C ASN A 220 -27.11 -30.17 -2.83
N LYS A 221 -25.99 -30.90 -2.66
CA LYS A 221 -26.00 -32.22 -2.02
C LYS A 221 -25.89 -32.13 -0.49
N LYS A 222 -26.89 -31.52 0.15
CA LYS A 222 -27.46 -31.93 1.45
C LYS A 222 -28.69 -31.07 1.77
N GLU A 223 -29.83 -31.76 1.69
CA GLU A 223 -31.21 -31.45 2.09
C GLU A 223 -31.52 -30.15 2.85
N THR A 224 -32.58 -29.53 2.33
CA THR A 224 -33.70 -28.80 2.97
C THR A 224 -33.76 -27.25 2.97
N VAL A 225 -34.73 -26.80 2.14
CA VAL A 225 -35.59 -25.61 2.18
C VAL A 225 -35.10 -24.31 1.53
N LEU A 226 -35.51 -24.15 0.26
CA LEU A 226 -35.67 -22.92 -0.54
C LEU A 226 -36.80 -22.02 0.03
N PRO A 227 -36.93 -20.74 -0.40
CA PRO A 227 -37.53 -20.42 -1.72
C PRO A 227 -36.52 -19.65 -2.59
N GLU A 228 -36.11 -20.19 -3.73
CA GLU A 228 -36.70 -19.92 -5.06
C GLU A 228 -36.98 -18.45 -5.32
N ASN A 229 -35.98 -17.77 -5.87
CA ASN A 229 -36.03 -17.10 -7.18
C ASN A 229 -34.74 -16.29 -7.33
N LEU A 230 -33.99 -16.53 -8.40
CA LEU A 230 -33.49 -15.48 -9.29
C LEU A 230 -32.67 -16.13 -10.41
N ASP A 231 -33.16 -15.83 -11.61
CA ASP A 231 -32.66 -16.27 -12.89
C ASP A 231 -31.17 -16.06 -13.09
N SER A 232 -30.60 -17.04 -13.79
CA SER A 232 -29.34 -16.93 -14.49
C SER A 232 -29.51 -16.09 -15.76
N SER A 233 -29.05 -14.84 -15.76
CA SER A 233 -28.51 -14.19 -16.96
C SER A 233 -27.81 -12.87 -16.60
N ASP A 234 -26.73 -12.62 -17.33
CA ASP A 234 -25.93 -11.39 -17.40
C ASP A 234 -24.88 -11.17 -16.30
N ALA A 235 -23.64 -11.44 -16.71
CA ALA A 235 -22.44 -10.89 -16.12
C ALA A 235 -22.41 -9.38 -16.39
N ASP A 236 -23.17 -8.62 -15.60
CA ASP A 236 -23.12 -7.16 -15.64
C ASP A 236 -21.89 -6.68 -14.86
N LEU A 237 -20.97 -6.04 -15.60
CA LEU A 237 -19.93 -5.19 -15.03
C LEU A 237 -20.63 -4.17 -14.12
N ASN A 238 -20.39 -4.30 -12.83
CA ASN A 238 -21.11 -3.60 -11.78
C ASN A 238 -20.67 -2.12 -11.73
N PHE A 239 -21.13 -1.33 -12.70
CA PHE A 239 -20.99 0.12 -12.66
C PHE A 239 -21.90 0.66 -11.55
N ALA A 240 -21.40 1.58 -10.74
CA ALA A 240 -22.28 2.33 -9.85
C ALA A 240 -23.22 3.18 -10.71
N ASN A 241 -24.52 2.85 -10.72
CA ASN A 241 -25.54 3.59 -11.47
C ASN A 241 -25.90 4.93 -10.81
N GLU A 242 -25.27 5.26 -9.68
CA GLU A 242 -25.47 6.52 -8.98
C GLU A 242 -24.14 7.16 -8.60
N LEU A 243 -24.03 8.47 -8.86
CA LEU A 243 -22.91 9.28 -8.37
C LEU A 243 -23.37 10.09 -7.16
N LYS A 244 -22.77 9.82 -5.99
CA LYS A 244 -23.08 10.50 -4.73
C LYS A 244 -21.87 11.23 -4.18
N PHE A 245 -22.07 12.48 -3.79
CA PHE A 245 -21.06 13.27 -3.10
C PHE A 245 -21.70 14.24 -2.09
N PHE A 246 -20.87 14.71 -1.17
CA PHE A 246 -21.28 15.53 -0.04
C PHE A 246 -20.71 16.93 -0.17
N LEU A 247 -21.57 17.95 -0.15
CA LEU A 247 -21.15 19.34 -0.06
C LEU A 247 -21.18 19.79 1.40
N TYR A 248 -20.14 20.53 1.81
CA TYR A 248 -20.02 21.12 3.13
C TYR A 248 -20.39 22.61 3.05
N PRO A 249 -20.99 23.19 4.11
CA PRO A 249 -21.19 24.64 4.16
C PRO A 249 -19.85 25.36 3.99
N ASN A 250 -19.82 26.34 3.10
CA ASN A 250 -18.64 27.16 2.88
C ASN A 250 -18.63 28.31 3.90
N HIS A 251 -17.92 28.13 5.00
CA HIS A 251 -17.89 29.10 6.10
C HIS A 251 -17.08 30.37 5.78
N ASP A 252 -16.18 30.30 4.78
CA ASP A 252 -15.30 31.40 4.37
C ASP A 252 -15.79 32.07 3.06
N LYS A 253 -17.11 32.08 2.82
CA LYS A 253 -17.68 32.55 1.56
C LYS A 253 -17.56 34.08 1.38
N SER A 254 -17.16 34.49 0.18
CA SER A 254 -17.41 35.84 -0.34
C SER A 254 -18.76 35.91 -1.06
N TYR A 255 -19.18 37.10 -1.52
CA TYR A 255 -20.43 37.26 -2.28
C TYR A 255 -20.46 36.45 -3.60
N LEU A 256 -19.28 36.10 -4.14
CA LEU A 256 -19.11 35.31 -5.36
C LEU A 256 -18.88 33.83 -5.11
N SER A 257 -18.80 33.40 -3.85
CA SER A 257 -18.48 32.02 -3.50
C SER A 257 -19.76 31.19 -3.34
N PRO A 258 -19.74 29.89 -3.69
CA PRO A 258 -20.89 29.02 -3.48
C PRO A 258 -21.15 28.83 -1.98
N ASP A 259 -22.43 28.69 -1.62
CA ASP A 259 -22.87 28.45 -0.24
C ASP A 259 -22.38 27.10 0.31
N PHE A 260 -22.17 26.13 -0.58
CA PHE A 260 -21.67 24.81 -0.26
C PHE A 260 -20.58 24.42 -1.24
N SER A 261 -19.48 23.87 -0.71
CA SER A 261 -18.35 23.41 -1.51
C SER A 261 -17.76 22.15 -0.88
N THR A 262 -17.05 21.38 -1.70
CA THR A 262 -16.29 20.22 -1.26
C THR A 262 -15.19 19.96 -2.27
N LEU A 263 -14.08 19.39 -1.83
CA LEU A 263 -13.09 18.81 -2.73
C LEU A 263 -13.41 17.33 -2.90
N ILE A 264 -13.55 16.87 -4.14
CA ILE A 264 -13.80 15.46 -4.45
C ILE A 264 -12.56 14.89 -5.12
N GLU A 265 -11.98 13.86 -4.51
CA GLU A 265 -10.98 13.02 -5.16
C GLU A 265 -11.69 11.80 -5.78
N ILE A 266 -11.62 11.71 -7.11
CA ILE A 266 -12.18 10.59 -7.86
C ILE A 266 -11.08 9.55 -8.04
N LYS A 267 -11.24 8.39 -7.39
CA LYS A 267 -10.21 7.32 -7.36
C LYS A 267 -10.36 6.29 -8.47
N GLU A 268 -11.46 6.35 -9.22
CA GLU A 268 -11.84 5.42 -10.28
C GLU A 268 -12.50 6.21 -11.42
N ASP A 269 -12.39 5.75 -12.66
CA ASP A 269 -12.97 6.46 -13.81
C ASP A 269 -14.50 6.60 -13.69
N ILE A 270 -15.01 7.82 -13.85
CA ILE A 270 -16.45 8.07 -13.96
C ILE A 270 -16.84 8.10 -15.43
N VAL A 271 -17.65 7.14 -15.87
CA VAL A 271 -18.15 7.07 -17.25
C VAL A 271 -19.63 7.40 -17.29
N LEU A 272 -19.98 8.59 -17.81
CA LEU A 272 -21.36 8.96 -18.11
C LEU A 272 -21.70 8.59 -19.56
N LYS A 273 -22.60 7.62 -19.76
CA LYS A 273 -22.96 7.13 -21.09
C LYS A 273 -23.67 8.20 -21.93
N LYS A 274 -23.15 8.49 -23.13
CA LYS A 274 -23.75 9.43 -24.09
C LYS A 274 -25.19 9.02 -24.41
N GLY A 275 -26.10 10.00 -24.42
CA GLY A 275 -27.53 9.77 -24.68
C GLY A 275 -28.34 9.32 -23.46
N THR A 276 -27.72 9.19 -22.29
CA THR A 276 -28.42 8.89 -21.04
C THR A 276 -28.89 10.17 -20.37
N THR A 277 -30.18 10.24 -20.01
CA THR A 277 -30.74 11.34 -19.22
C THR A 277 -30.55 11.05 -17.74
N PHE A 278 -30.05 12.03 -16.99
CA PHE A 278 -29.81 11.91 -15.56
C PHE A 278 -30.70 12.86 -14.76
N SER A 279 -31.21 12.37 -13.65
CA SER A 279 -31.86 13.17 -12.62
C SER A 279 -30.86 13.45 -11.51
N ALA A 280 -30.71 14.73 -11.17
CA ALA A 280 -29.87 15.17 -10.07
C ALA A 280 -30.74 15.77 -8.96
N GLY A 281 -30.42 15.46 -7.70
CA GLY A 281 -31.13 15.98 -6.54
C GLY A 281 -30.19 16.23 -5.38
N GLY A 282 -30.45 17.29 -4.62
CA GLY A 282 -29.72 17.64 -3.41
C GLY A 282 -30.66 17.85 -2.23
N TRP A 283 -30.29 17.36 -1.04
CA TRP A 283 -31.04 17.66 0.18
C TRP A 283 -30.13 18.02 1.34
N ILE A 284 -30.56 19.02 2.12
CA ILE A 284 -29.88 19.50 3.32
C ILE A 284 -30.17 18.52 4.46
N LYS A 285 -29.12 18.01 5.08
CA LYS A 285 -29.20 17.17 6.28
C LYS A 285 -29.31 18.04 7.53
N LYS A 286 -29.74 17.43 8.64
CA LYS A 286 -29.86 18.09 9.95
C LYS A 286 -28.57 18.77 10.44
N ASN A 287 -27.40 18.32 9.97
CA ASN A 287 -26.10 18.89 10.28
C ASN A 287 -25.63 19.97 9.28
N GLY A 288 -26.54 20.50 8.46
CA GLY A 288 -26.26 21.55 7.47
C GLY A 288 -25.53 21.08 6.21
N ARG A 289 -25.12 19.81 6.11
CA ARG A 289 -24.45 19.29 4.89
C ARG A 289 -25.46 18.99 3.80
N ILE A 290 -25.05 19.10 2.53
CA ILE A 290 -25.89 18.70 1.39
C ILE A 290 -25.40 17.36 0.85
N ASN A 291 -26.32 16.41 0.77
CA ASN A 291 -26.13 15.22 -0.04
C ASN A 291 -26.56 15.54 -1.48
N VAL A 292 -25.68 15.31 -2.45
CA VAL A 292 -26.01 15.42 -3.88
C VAL A 292 -25.94 14.02 -4.50
N SER A 293 -26.93 13.68 -5.31
CA SER A 293 -27.00 12.42 -6.04
C SER A 293 -27.34 12.69 -7.50
N ILE A 294 -26.68 11.98 -8.41
CA ILE A 294 -26.97 11.96 -9.85
C ILE A 294 -27.24 10.51 -10.24
N VAL A 295 -28.39 10.23 -10.84
CA VAL A 295 -28.85 8.87 -11.19
C VAL A 295 -29.51 8.91 -12.58
N PRO A 296 -29.34 7.90 -13.45
CA PRO A 296 -30.10 7.81 -14.69
C PRO A 296 -31.60 7.87 -14.42
N THR A 297 -32.32 8.73 -15.14
CA THR A 297 -33.76 8.96 -14.92
C THR A 297 -34.57 7.67 -15.09
N SER A 298 -34.13 6.76 -15.97
CA SER A 298 -34.74 5.44 -16.19
C SER A 298 -34.80 4.58 -14.92
N GLU A 299 -33.86 4.74 -13.98
CA GLU A 299 -33.86 3.98 -12.72
C GLU A 299 -34.83 4.54 -11.68
N ILE A 300 -35.24 5.80 -11.82
CA ILE A 300 -36.22 6.43 -10.94
C ILE A 300 -37.64 6.03 -11.36
N GLU A 301 -37.88 5.91 -12.67
CA GLU A 301 -39.20 5.55 -13.21
C GLU A 301 -39.59 4.08 -13.01
N ALA A 302 -38.61 3.18 -12.82
CA ALA A 302 -38.85 1.76 -12.58
C ALA A 302 -39.33 1.43 -11.15
N ASN A 303 -39.22 2.36 -10.20
CA ASN A 303 -39.70 2.15 -8.83
C ASN A 303 -41.19 2.48 -8.72
N THR A 304 -41.98 1.45 -8.42
CA THR A 304 -43.43 1.48 -8.19
C THR A 304 -43.79 2.66 -7.27
N ARG A 305 -44.62 3.59 -7.75
CA ARG A 305 -45.08 4.71 -6.91
C ARG A 305 -46.06 4.18 -5.86
N SER A 306 -45.63 4.09 -4.60
CA SER A 306 -46.56 3.99 -3.47
C SER A 306 -47.21 5.36 -3.26
N ILE A 307 -48.51 5.46 -3.55
CA ILE A 307 -49.30 6.66 -3.29
C ILE A 307 -49.87 6.54 -1.87
N SER A 308 -49.75 7.59 -1.04
CA SER A 308 -50.42 7.63 0.27
C SER A 308 -51.93 7.40 0.10
N MET A 309 -52.54 6.60 0.99
CA MET A 309 -53.98 6.33 1.02
C MET A 309 -54.85 7.60 1.04
N GLU A 310 -54.32 8.70 1.58
CA GLU A 310 -55.00 10.01 1.61
C GLU A 310 -55.16 10.66 0.24
N LYS A 311 -54.37 10.21 -0.74
CA LYS A 311 -54.39 10.69 -2.14
C LYS A 311 -55.04 9.69 -3.09
N VAL A 312 -55.51 8.55 -2.58
CA VAL A 312 -56.31 7.58 -3.34
C VAL A 312 -57.75 8.10 -3.39
N PRO A 313 -58.44 8.05 -4.55
CA PRO A 313 -59.85 8.43 -4.65
C PRO A 313 -60.69 7.71 -3.59
N LYS A 314 -61.59 8.46 -2.95
CA LYS A 314 -62.32 8.01 -1.75
C LYS A 314 -63.06 6.70 -2.00
N GLU A 315 -63.60 6.49 -3.20
CA GLU A 315 -64.33 5.27 -3.56
C GLU A 315 -63.45 4.01 -3.51
N ILE A 316 -62.16 4.11 -3.87
CA ILE A 316 -61.23 2.98 -3.85
C ILE A 316 -60.73 2.72 -2.42
N GLY A 317 -60.45 3.77 -1.66
CA GLY A 317 -60.09 3.65 -0.25
C GLY A 317 -61.19 3.00 0.59
N ASP A 318 -62.44 3.36 0.32
CA ASP A 318 -63.62 2.80 1.01
C ASP A 318 -63.85 1.32 0.64
N LEU A 319 -63.68 0.93 -0.63
CA LEU A 319 -63.77 -0.46 -1.08
C LEU A 319 -62.71 -1.37 -0.42
N MET A 320 -61.48 -0.89 -0.30
CA MET A 320 -60.40 -1.64 0.36
C MET A 320 -60.66 -1.80 1.86
N ASN A 321 -61.11 -0.73 2.53
CA ASN A 321 -61.48 -0.80 3.94
C ASN A 321 -62.67 -1.76 4.18
N LEU A 322 -63.64 -1.80 3.27
CA LEU A 322 -64.77 -2.74 3.34
C LEU A 322 -64.33 -4.20 3.17
N HIS A 323 -63.33 -4.45 2.30
CA HIS A 323 -62.77 -5.78 2.08
C HIS A 323 -62.06 -6.30 3.34
N PHE A 324 -61.27 -5.46 4.01
CA PHE A 324 -60.57 -5.83 5.24
C PHE A 324 -61.49 -5.91 6.47
N TYR A 325 -62.63 -5.23 6.47
CA TYR A 325 -63.65 -5.37 7.53
C TYR A 325 -64.43 -6.69 7.45
N LYS A 326 -64.57 -7.29 6.26
CA LYS A 326 -65.24 -8.60 6.08
C LYS A 326 -64.36 -9.81 6.44
N LEU A 327 -63.08 -9.57 6.72
CA LEU A 327 -62.10 -10.58 7.13
C LEU A 327 -61.91 -10.62 8.66
N LYS A 328 -62.69 -9.82 9.41
CA LYS A 328 -62.94 -9.96 10.85
C LYS A 328 -64.36 -10.48 11.05
#